data_AF-A0A8H7T618-F1
#
_entry.id   AF-A0A8H7T618-F1
#
_cell.length_a   1.000
_cell.length_b   1.000
_cell.length_c   1.000
_cell.angle_alpha   90.00
_cell.angle_beta   90.00
_cell.angle_gamma   90.00
#
_symmetry.space_group_name_H-M   'P 1'
#
loop_
_entity.id
_entity.type
_entity.pdbx_description
1 polymer ?
#
loop_
_entity_poly.entity_id
_entity_poly.type
_entity_poly.pdbx_seq_one_letter_code
_entity_poly.pdbx_strand_id
1 'polypeptide(L)'
;MASYSAPQKFALTSTTTALALLLPQQISSEANTLRTLHDRTSQTWPPHINILYPFLPLQHLPQAIPLLQSALSSLSYHTLRVVLDDVGVFKHRKNATVFLRPAEGGE
;
A
#
# COMPACT_ATOMS: atom_id res chain seq x y z
N MET A 1 19.54 11.82 28.27
CA MET A 1 20.12 12.32 27.01
C MET A 1 19.64 11.40 25.89
N ALA A 2 18.67 11.82 25.09
CA ALA A 2 18.24 11.05 23.93
C ALA A 2 19.35 11.16 22.87
N SER A 3 20.04 10.06 22.61
CA SER A 3 21.01 9.96 21.52
C SER A 3 20.26 10.12 20.20
N TYR A 4 20.46 11.27 19.56
CA TYR A 4 20.03 11.47 18.17
C TYR A 4 20.85 10.52 17.28
N SER A 5 20.28 9.36 16.98
CA SER A 5 20.81 8.48 15.93
C SER A 5 20.57 9.17 14.59
N ALA A 6 21.60 9.24 13.75
CA ALA A 6 21.48 9.82 12.41
C ALA A 6 20.35 9.12 11.63
N PRO A 7 19.62 9.82 10.76
CA PRO A 7 18.52 9.23 10.01
C PRO A 7 19.01 8.04 9.19
N GLN A 8 18.48 6.86 9.50
CA GLN A 8 18.82 5.63 8.81
C GLN A 8 18.24 5.68 7.39
N LYS A 9 19.10 5.67 6.38
CA LYS A 9 18.68 5.64 4.98
C LYS A 9 18.48 4.20 4.53
N PHE A 10 17.33 3.94 3.93
CA PHE A 10 17.05 2.66 3.29
C PHE A 10 16.93 2.81 1.78
N ALA A 11 17.38 1.79 1.04
CA ALA A 11 17.13 1.70 -0.39
C ALA A 11 15.80 0.97 -0.64
N LEU A 12 14.89 1.62 -1.36
CA LEU A 12 13.56 1.09 -1.71
C LEU A 12 13.62 0.30 -3.01
N THR A 13 14.26 -0.87 -2.97
CA THR A 13 14.58 -1.65 -4.18
C THR A 13 13.79 -2.93 -4.32
N SER A 14 13.04 -3.34 -3.30
CA SER A 14 12.33 -4.62 -3.32
C SER A 14 10.97 -4.49 -3.98
N THR A 15 10.79 -5.22 -5.08
CA THR A 15 9.50 -5.35 -5.80
C THR A 15 8.60 -6.43 -5.22
N THR A 16 9.04 -7.13 -4.16
CA THR A 16 8.31 -8.21 -3.47
C THR A 16 7.80 -7.78 -2.10
N THR A 17 8.03 -6.53 -1.70
CA THR A 17 7.48 -5.92 -0.49
C THR A 17 6.83 -4.58 -0.86
N ALA A 18 5.81 -4.21 -0.08
CA ALA A 18 5.12 -2.94 -0.21
C ALA A 18 4.69 -2.46 1.18
N LEU A 19 4.63 -1.15 1.38
CA LEU A 19 3.82 -0.57 2.46
C LEU A 19 2.45 -0.25 1.87
N ALA A 20 1.40 -0.83 2.43
CA ALA A 20 0.06 -0.73 1.87
C ALA A 20 -1.03 -0.75 2.95
N LEU A 21 -2.18 -0.18 2.61
CA LEU A 21 -3.42 -0.36 3.37
C LEU A 21 -4.12 -1.62 2.88
N LEU A 22 -4.48 -2.51 3.80
CA LEU A 22 -5.30 -3.67 3.50
C LEU A 22 -6.78 -3.29 3.54
N LEU A 23 -7.53 -3.76 2.55
CA LEU A 23 -8.97 -3.51 2.49
C LEU A 23 -9.73 -4.42 3.48
N PRO A 24 -10.84 -3.93 4.07
CA PRO A 24 -11.77 -4.78 4.81
C PRO A 24 -12.22 -5.99 4.00
N GLN A 25 -12.54 -7.09 4.69
CA GLN A 25 -12.81 -8.39 4.07
C GLN A 25 -13.92 -8.35 3.01
N GLN A 26 -14.98 -7.56 3.25
CA GLN A 26 -16.11 -7.41 2.33
C GLN A 26 -15.65 -6.85 0.98
N ILE A 27 -14.95 -5.71 1.00
CA ILE A 27 -14.42 -5.03 -0.20
C ILE A 27 -13.35 -5.92 -0.87
N SER A 28 -12.51 -6.57 -0.07
CA SER A 28 -11.49 -7.51 -0.56
C SER A 28 -12.11 -8.68 -1.34
N SER A 29 -13.21 -9.26 -0.84
CA SER A 29 -13.91 -10.35 -1.54
C SER A 29 -14.45 -9.90 -2.89
N GLU A 30 -15.08 -8.73 -2.94
CA GLU A 30 -15.64 -8.17 -4.17
C GLU A 30 -14.54 -7.87 -5.19
N ALA A 31 -13.46 -7.20 -4.77
CA ALA A 31 -12.31 -6.94 -5.64
C ALA A 31 -11.69 -8.23 -6.19
N ASN A 32 -11.63 -9.29 -5.38
CA ASN A 32 -11.07 -10.57 -5.79
C ASN A 32 -11.92 -11.30 -6.85
N THR A 33 -13.22 -11.04 -6.96
CA THR A 33 -14.04 -11.63 -8.04
C THR A 33 -13.50 -11.29 -9.43
N LEU A 34 -12.99 -10.06 -9.61
CA LEU A 34 -12.37 -9.61 -10.85
C LEU A 34 -10.87 -9.93 -10.90
N ARG A 35 -10.15 -9.70 -9.79
CA ARG A 35 -8.70 -9.91 -9.75
C ARG A 35 -8.30 -11.36 -10.01
N THR A 36 -9.07 -12.34 -9.57
CA THR A 36 -8.77 -13.75 -9.85
C THR A 36 -8.79 -14.09 -11.34
N LEU A 37 -9.55 -13.34 -12.15
CA LEU A 37 -9.66 -13.54 -13.60
C LEU A 37 -8.61 -12.74 -14.39
N HIS A 38 -8.23 -11.55 -13.89
CA HIS A 38 -7.47 -10.57 -14.67
C HIS A 38 -6.10 -10.21 -14.10
N ASP A 39 -5.88 -10.43 -12.81
CA ASP A 39 -4.67 -10.03 -12.09
C ASP A 39 -3.86 -11.26 -11.66
N ARG A 40 -2.71 -11.45 -12.30
CA ARG A 40 -1.77 -12.54 -12.00
C ARG A 40 -1.23 -12.50 -10.57
N THR A 41 -1.26 -11.33 -9.95
CA THR A 41 -0.76 -11.12 -8.59
C THR A 41 -1.82 -11.37 -7.52
N SER A 42 -3.06 -11.68 -7.91
CA SER A 42 -4.18 -11.92 -6.98
C SER A 42 -3.92 -13.04 -5.98
N GLN A 43 -3.09 -14.02 -6.32
CA GLN A 43 -2.73 -15.13 -5.42
C GLN A 43 -1.64 -14.76 -4.42
N THR A 44 -0.83 -13.74 -4.72
CA THR A 44 0.31 -13.33 -3.91
C THR A 44 -0.01 -12.11 -3.04
N TRP A 45 -0.78 -11.18 -3.60
CA TRP A 45 -1.09 -9.90 -2.97
C TRP A 45 -2.59 -9.80 -2.71
N PRO A 46 -3.03 -9.60 -1.46
CA PRO A 46 -4.43 -9.28 -1.18
C PRO A 46 -4.80 -7.95 -1.85
N PRO A 47 -6.08 -7.66 -2.09
CA PRO A 47 -6.52 -6.33 -2.48
C PRO A 47 -6.02 -5.28 -1.49
N HIS A 48 -5.32 -4.27 -2.00
CA HIS A 48 -4.63 -3.28 -1.18
C HIS A 48 -4.55 -1.93 -1.89
N ILE A 49 -4.24 -0.89 -1.12
CA ILE A 49 -3.88 0.44 -1.62
C ILE A 49 -2.41 0.67 -1.31
N ASN A 50 -1.59 0.83 -2.34
CA ASN A 50 -0.16 1.11 -2.15
C ASN A 50 0.04 2.50 -1.52
N ILE A 51 0.80 2.53 -0.42
CA ILE A 51 1.36 3.77 0.14
C ILE A 51 2.76 3.98 -0.43
N LEU A 52 3.57 2.91 -0.48
CA LEU A 52 4.94 2.95 -1.00
C LEU A 52 5.30 1.64 -1.69
N TYR A 53 5.64 1.73 -2.97
CA TYR A 53 6.10 0.63 -3.81
C TYR A 53 7.08 1.16 -4.89
N PRO A 54 8.23 0.50 -5.13
CA PRO A 54 8.81 -0.62 -4.38
C PRO A 54 9.11 -0.24 -2.92
N PHE A 55 9.33 -1.24 -2.06
CA PHE A 55 9.63 -1.02 -0.65
C PHE A 55 10.96 -1.68 -0.23
N LEU A 56 11.08 -2.08 1.03
CA LEU A 56 12.30 -2.55 1.65
C LEU A 56 12.51 -4.05 1.45
N PRO A 57 13.73 -4.51 1.14
CA PRO A 57 14.06 -5.92 1.25
C PRO A 57 13.70 -6.48 2.64
N LEU A 58 13.25 -7.74 2.69
CA LEU A 58 12.73 -8.37 3.91
C LEU A 58 13.68 -8.26 5.11
N GLN A 59 15.01 -8.33 4.88
CA GLN A 59 16.01 -8.25 5.94
C GLN A 59 16.03 -6.91 6.69
N HIS A 60 15.48 -5.84 6.09
CA HIS A 60 15.44 -4.51 6.70
C HIS A 60 14.12 -4.23 7.43
N LEU A 61 13.09 -5.09 7.28
CA LEU A 61 11.80 -4.89 7.95
C LEU A 61 11.91 -4.81 9.48
N PRO A 62 12.72 -5.64 10.17
CA PRO A 62 12.85 -5.52 11.63
C PRO A 62 13.36 -4.15 12.11
N GLN A 63 14.16 -3.47 11.30
CA GLN A 63 14.69 -2.14 11.59
C GLN A 63 13.68 -1.03 11.22
N ALA A 64 12.92 -1.24 10.15
CA ALA A 64 11.95 -0.25 9.66
C ALA A 64 10.64 -0.23 10.44
N ILE A 65 10.17 -1.37 10.95
CA ILE A 65 8.89 -1.47 11.67
C ILE A 65 8.80 -0.49 12.86
N PRO A 66 9.79 -0.40 13.77
CA PRO A 66 9.73 0.55 14.88
C PRO A 66 9.69 2.02 14.42
N LEU A 67 10.39 2.34 13.33
CA LEU A 67 10.41 3.69 12.76
C LEU A 67 9.04 4.06 12.18
N LEU A 68 8.42 3.13 11.45
CA LEU A 68 7.07 3.29 10.93
C LEU A 68 6.04 3.43 12.06
N GLN A 69 6.13 2.61 13.11
CA GLN A 69 5.24 2.71 14.27
C GLN A 69 5.38 4.07 14.96
N SER A 70 6.61 4.55 15.20
CA SER A 70 6.83 5.86 15.79
C SER A 70 6.28 6.99 14.94
N ALA A 71 6.45 6.92 13.61
CA ALA A 71 5.93 7.92 12.69
C ALA A 71 4.39 7.91 12.66
N LEU A 72 3.78 6.74 12.55
CA LEU A 72 2.32 6.59 12.50
C LEU A 72 1.66 7.02 13.81
N SER A 73 2.25 6.73 14.97
CA SER A 73 1.75 7.17 16.27
C SER A 73 1.87 8.69 16.50
N SER A 74 2.68 9.38 15.71
CA SER A 74 2.81 10.84 15.78
C SER A 74 1.80 11.58 14.90
N LEU A 75 1.03 10.87 14.08
CA LEU A 75 0.00 11.46 13.24
C LEU A 75 -1.16 11.98 14.09
N SER A 76 -1.67 13.17 13.76
CA SER A 76 -2.81 13.76 14.46
C SER A 76 -4.14 13.07 14.12
N TYR A 77 -4.18 12.31 13.03
CA TYR A 77 -5.35 11.56 12.57
C TYR A 77 -5.07 10.05 12.65
N HIS A 78 -6.07 9.32 13.12
CA HIS A 78 -5.99 7.86 13.32
C HIS A 78 -6.95 7.10 12.39
N THR A 79 -7.69 7.83 11.56
CA THR A 79 -8.68 7.28 10.63
C THR A 79 -8.46 7.93 9.29
N LEU A 80 -8.54 7.12 8.24
CA LEU A 80 -8.50 7.56 6.86
C LEU A 80 -9.84 7.19 6.22
N ARG A 81 -10.55 8.19 5.69
CA ARG A 81 -11.76 7.95 4.92
C ARG A 81 -11.40 7.84 3.44
N VAL A 82 -11.71 6.69 2.84
CA VAL A 82 -11.53 6.45 1.41
C VAL A 82 -12.87 6.08 0.80
N VAL A 83 -13.28 6.80 -0.23
CA VAL A 83 -14.48 6.50 -1.03
C VAL A 83 -14.01 5.95 -2.37
N LEU A 84 -14.50 4.77 -2.74
CA LEU A 84 -14.13 4.04 -3.94
C LEU A 84 -15.38 3.84 -4.81
N ASP A 85 -15.81 4.87 -5.51
CA ASP A 85 -17.08 4.92 -6.26
C ASP A 85 -16.91 5.07 -7.77
N ASP A 86 -15.67 5.12 -8.26
CA ASP A 86 -15.34 5.22 -9.69
C ASP A 86 -14.25 4.22 -10.09
N VAL A 87 -14.11 3.98 -11.38
CA VAL A 87 -13.12 3.07 -11.97
C VAL A 87 -12.09 3.87 -12.76
N GLY A 88 -10.83 3.72 -12.37
CA GLY A 88 -9.68 4.28 -13.07
C GLY A 88 -8.98 3.25 -13.95
N VAL A 89 -8.23 3.73 -14.95
CA VAL A 89 -7.41 2.89 -15.82
C VAL A 89 -6.04 3.52 -16.06
N PHE A 90 -4.98 2.77 -15.77
CA PHE A 90 -3.62 3.06 -16.26
C PHE A 90 -3.35 2.22 -17.50
N LYS A 91 -3.11 2.87 -18.65
CA LYS A 91 -2.76 2.20 -19.89
C LYS A 91 -1.26 2.00 -19.97
N HIS A 92 -0.85 0.78 -20.30
CA HIS A 92 0.53 0.42 -20.65
C HIS A 92 0.60 0.01 -22.11
N ARG A 93 1.80 -0.24 -22.63
CA ARG A 93 1.99 -0.57 -24.04
C ARG A 93 1.20 -1.81 -24.51
N LYS A 94 1.05 -2.83 -23.66
CA LYS A 94 0.45 -4.13 -24.03
C LYS A 94 -0.69 -4.57 -23.11
N ASN A 95 -0.95 -3.83 -22.04
CA ASN A 95 -1.96 -4.17 -21.04
C ASN A 95 -2.46 -2.89 -20.36
N ALA A 96 -3.44 -3.03 -19.49
CA ALA A 96 -3.93 -1.95 -18.67
C ALA A 96 -4.13 -2.45 -17.24
N THR A 97 -3.96 -1.55 -16.29
CA THR A 97 -4.35 -1.75 -14.91
C THR A 97 -5.68 -1.05 -14.70
N VAL A 98 -6.72 -1.81 -14.35
CA VAL A 98 -8.02 -1.27 -13.92
C VAL A 98 -8.03 -1.27 -12.40
N PHE A 99 -8.46 -0.17 -11.79
CA PHE A 99 -8.46 0.01 -10.34
C PHE A 99 -9.67 0.79 -9.88
N LEU A 100 -10.06 0.61 -8.61
CA LEU A 100 -11.06 1.47 -7.98
C LEU A 100 -10.41 2.83 -7.68
N ARG A 101 -10.91 3.88 -8.33
CA ARG A 101 -10.41 5.24 -8.17
C ARG A 101 -10.97 5.83 -6.87
N PRO A 102 -10.11 6.41 -6.00
CA PRO A 102 -10.60 7.15 -4.87
C PRO A 102 -11.27 8.46 -5.32
N ALA A 103 -12.40 8.81 -4.71
CA ALA A 103 -13.04 10.09 -4.93
C ALA A 103 -12.11 11.25 -4.52
N GLU A 104 -12.19 12.36 -5.24
CA GLU A 104 -11.45 13.58 -4.89
C GLU A 104 -12.17 14.30 -3.75
N GLY A 105 -11.48 14.59 -2.63
CA GLY A 105 -12.02 15.40 -1.53
C GLY A 105 -12.42 14.67 -0.23
N GLY A 106 -11.76 13.56 0.12
CA GLY A 106 -11.91 12.99 1.47
C GLY A 106 -11.09 13.76 2.49
N GLU A 107 -11.75 14.43 3.44
CA GLU A 107 -11.14 14.92 4.70
C GLU A 107 -10.79 13.77 5.66
#